data_AF-A0A543HH47-F1
#
_entry.id   AF-A0A543HH47-F1
#
_cell.length_a   1.000
_cell.length_b   1.000
_cell.length_c   1.000
_cell.angle_alpha   90.00
_cell.angle_beta   90.00
_cell.angle_gamma   90.00
#
_symmetry.space_group_name_H-M   'P 1'
#
loop_
_entity.id
_entity.type
_entity.pdbx_description
1 polymer ?
#
loop_
_entity_poly.entity_id
_entity_poly.type
_entity_poly.pdbx_seq_one_letter_code
_entity_poly.pdbx_strand_id
1 'polypeptide(L)'
;MVSLGSPCCIFFGLLSIFSVPLAGEIMIDGAQDTVRTYGILLGGLIGLGYSIRCGITPFGIEISPQGVRWQSWGKKTDIPWHDIHKVELGIFKLSRSILLRDRTTGAAHYIDISTMGSDPTIIAETIAYFLAHPKDRDALEDPLTALSLVIETTKTRQVSTT
;
A
#
# COMPACT_ATOMS: atom_id res chain seq x y z
N MET A 1 21.64 9.25 -13.12
CA MET A 1 21.40 8.86 -11.71
C MET A 1 21.13 7.37 -11.68
N VAL A 2 22.03 6.62 -11.03
CA VAL A 2 21.98 5.16 -10.94
C VAL A 2 21.03 4.79 -9.81
N SER A 3 19.87 4.21 -10.15
CA SER A 3 18.92 3.66 -9.19
C SER A 3 19.38 2.25 -8.81
N LEU A 4 20.09 2.15 -7.68
CA LEU A 4 20.42 0.89 -7.05
C LEU A 4 19.12 0.21 -6.55
N GLY A 5 19.03 -1.09 -6.85
CA GLY A 5 17.80 -1.85 -6.91
C GLY A 5 17.10 -2.10 -5.57
N SER A 6 15.78 -2.26 -5.66
CA SER A 6 14.95 -2.83 -4.62
C SER A 6 14.93 -4.37 -4.75
N PRO A 7 15.36 -5.12 -3.73
CA PRO A 7 15.19 -6.57 -3.70
C PRO A 7 13.84 -6.86 -3.02
N CYS A 8 12.75 -6.84 -3.79
CA CYS A 8 11.47 -7.39 -3.33
C CYS A 8 10.76 -8.22 -4.41
N CYS A 9 11.52 -8.69 -5.40
CA CYS A 9 11.05 -9.66 -6.37
C CYS A 9 11.55 -11.05 -5.97
N ILE A 10 10.64 -11.83 -5.38
CA ILE A 10 10.31 -13.21 -5.74
C ILE A 10 11.47 -14.01 -6.37
N PHE A 11 11.98 -14.99 -5.62
CA PHE A 11 12.49 -16.25 -6.18
C PHE A 11 11.83 -17.41 -5.43
N PHE A 12 10.58 -17.70 -5.78
CA PHE A 12 10.00 -19.02 -5.62
C PHE A 12 10.24 -19.76 -6.94
N GLY A 13 11.15 -20.73 -6.94
CA GLY A 13 11.40 -21.54 -8.12
C GLY A 13 12.77 -22.20 -8.10
N LEU A 14 12.87 -23.38 -7.49
CA LEU A 14 13.17 -24.59 -8.26
C LEU A 14 12.93 -25.82 -7.39
N LEU A 15 11.99 -26.66 -7.85
CA LEU A 15 12.00 -28.09 -7.57
C LEU A 15 13.41 -28.64 -7.83
N SER A 16 13.99 -29.37 -6.89
CA SER A 16 15.09 -30.29 -7.17
C SER A 16 14.96 -31.54 -6.31
N ILE A 17 14.28 -32.52 -6.91
CA ILE A 17 14.63 -33.94 -6.97
C ILE A 17 14.72 -34.66 -5.61
N PHE A 18 13.61 -35.33 -5.28
CA PHE A 18 13.62 -36.56 -4.49
C PHE A 18 14.48 -37.62 -5.22
N SER A 19 15.72 -37.79 -4.80
CA SER A 19 16.42 -39.07 -4.97
C SER A 19 16.20 -39.86 -3.70
N VAL A 20 15.38 -40.92 -3.78
CA VAL A 20 15.19 -41.91 -2.73
C VAL A 20 16.26 -43.00 -2.94
N PRO A 21 17.26 -43.16 -2.04
CA PRO A 21 18.02 -44.39 -2.00
C PRO A 21 17.22 -45.45 -1.25
N LEU A 22 16.94 -46.53 -1.96
CA LEU A 22 16.35 -47.76 -1.47
C LEU A 22 17.40 -48.56 -0.69
N ALA A 23 17.03 -48.97 0.53
CA ALA A 23 17.58 -50.08 1.31
C ALA A 23 19.04 -50.00 1.84
N GLY A 24 19.15 -50.14 3.17
CA GLY A 24 20.27 -50.83 3.80
C GLY A 24 20.96 -50.08 4.94
N GLU A 25 20.85 -50.66 6.14
CA GLU A 25 21.80 -50.56 7.27
C GLU A 25 21.63 -49.47 8.35
N ILE A 26 20.86 -49.86 9.38
CA ILE A 26 21.15 -49.85 10.82
C ILE A 26 22.09 -48.76 11.40
N MET A 27 21.47 -47.89 12.22
CA MET A 27 21.97 -47.24 13.44
C MET A 27 23.27 -46.43 13.39
N ILE A 28 23.22 -45.19 12.89
CA ILE A 28 23.68 -43.95 13.56
C ILE A 28 22.96 -42.77 12.86
N ASP A 29 21.67 -42.53 13.11
CA ASP A 29 20.95 -41.51 12.29
C ASP A 29 19.94 -40.61 13.02
N GLY A 30 19.68 -40.86 14.30
CA GLY A 30 18.73 -40.03 15.07
C GLY A 30 19.19 -38.58 15.25
N ALA A 31 20.50 -38.35 15.33
CA ALA A 31 21.05 -37.00 15.51
C ALA A 31 20.94 -36.15 14.23
N GLN A 32 21.09 -36.77 13.05
CA GLN A 32 21.11 -36.06 11.77
C GLN A 32 19.70 -35.61 11.35
N ASP A 33 18.69 -36.44 11.60
CA ASP A 33 17.28 -36.08 11.39
C ASP A 33 16.80 -35.00 12.37
N THR A 34 17.32 -35.01 13.60
CA THR A 34 17.00 -34.01 14.62
C THR A 34 17.53 -32.64 14.23
N VAL A 35 18.79 -32.54 13.77
CA VAL A 35 19.39 -31.28 13.30
C VAL A 35 18.65 -30.72 12.08
N ARG A 36 18.24 -31.58 11.14
CA ARG A 36 17.47 -31.17 9.96
C ARG A 36 16.09 -30.64 10.33
N THR A 37 15.40 -31.30 11.26
CA THR A 37 14.08 -30.87 11.74
C THR A 37 14.15 -29.52 12.45
N TYR A 38 15.14 -29.33 13.33
CA TYR A 38 15.36 -28.05 13.98
C TYR A 38 15.76 -26.95 12.99
N GLY A 39 16.55 -27.27 11.96
CA GLY A 39 16.89 -26.33 10.89
C GLY A 39 15.68 -25.81 10.12
N ILE A 40 14.74 -26.69 9.77
CA ILE A 40 13.50 -26.32 9.08
C ILE A 40 12.60 -25.47 9.99
N LEU A 41 12.43 -25.86 11.26
CA LEU A 41 11.62 -25.09 12.21
C LEU A 41 12.20 -23.70 12.46
N LEU A 42 13.52 -23.60 12.64
CA LEU A 42 14.19 -22.32 12.86
C LEU A 42 14.12 -21.44 11.61
N GLY A 43 14.37 -22.00 10.43
CA GLY A 43 14.22 -21.29 9.16
C GLY A 43 12.79 -20.81 8.91
N GLY A 44 11.80 -21.65 9.23
CA GLY A 44 10.38 -21.32 9.15
C GLY A 44 9.99 -20.19 10.11
N LEU A 45 10.47 -20.22 11.36
CA LEU A 45 10.23 -19.15 12.34
C LEU A 45 10.89 -17.83 11.95
N ILE A 46 12.12 -17.86 11.43
CA ILE A 46 12.81 -16.67 10.93
C ILE A 46 12.06 -16.09 9.72
N GLY A 47 11.67 -16.96 8.76
CA GLY A 47 10.89 -16.56 7.60
C GLY A 47 9.54 -15.97 7.99
N LEU A 48 8.84 -16.59 8.94
CA LEU A 48 7.57 -16.09 9.47
C LEU A 48 7.74 -14.75 10.19
N GLY A 49 8.75 -14.62 11.05
CA GLY A 49 9.06 -13.36 11.73
C GLY A 49 9.37 -12.23 10.75
N TYR A 50 10.08 -12.55 9.66
CA TYR A 50 10.33 -11.61 8.57
C TYR A 50 9.04 -11.24 7.81
N SER A 51 8.21 -12.22 7.45
CA SER A 51 6.91 -11.99 6.78
C SER A 51 5.96 -11.15 7.64
N ILE A 52 5.90 -11.41 8.95
CA ILE A 52 5.12 -10.61 9.90
C ILE A 52 5.67 -9.19 9.96
N ARG A 53 7.00 -9.01 10.05
CA ARG A 53 7.62 -7.68 10.10
C ARG A 53 7.45 -6.88 8.81
N CYS A 54 7.47 -7.54 7.65
CA CYS A 54 7.24 -6.89 6.36
C CYS A 54 5.74 -6.67 6.07
N GLY A 55 4.87 -7.54 6.57
CA GLY A 55 3.42 -7.49 6.33
C GLY A 55 2.67 -6.48 7.20
N ILE A 56 3.19 -6.08 8.37
CA ILE A 56 2.50 -5.17 9.30
C ILE A 56 2.89 -3.69 9.09
N THR A 57 3.28 -3.27 7.88
CA THR A 57 3.27 -1.82 7.62
C THR A 57 1.87 -1.45 7.14
N PRO A 58 1.11 -0.63 7.88
CA PRO A 58 -0.23 -0.23 7.45
C PRO A 58 -0.10 0.53 6.14
N PHE A 59 -0.68 -0.06 5.09
CA PHE A 59 -0.89 0.58 3.81
C PHE A 59 -2.19 1.36 3.91
N GLY A 60 -2.16 2.64 3.55
CA GLY A 60 -3.35 3.46 3.67
C GLY A 60 -3.12 4.90 3.30
N ILE A 61 -4.24 5.56 3.06
CA ILE A 61 -4.34 7.00 2.85
C ILE A 61 -5.14 7.57 4.02
N GLU A 62 -4.61 8.64 4.59
CA GLU A 62 -5.22 9.43 5.65
C GLU A 62 -5.45 10.83 5.08
N ILE A 63 -6.70 11.28 5.13
CA ILE A 63 -7.10 12.63 4.73
C ILE A 63 -7.38 13.38 6.02
N SER A 64 -6.60 14.41 6.31
CA SER A 64 -6.73 15.19 7.55
C SER A 64 -6.89 16.68 7.25
N PRO A 65 -7.28 17.51 8.24
CA PRO A 65 -7.37 18.96 8.05
C PRO A 65 -6.05 19.60 7.59
N GLN A 66 -4.91 18.99 7.91
CA GLN A 66 -3.58 19.51 7.56
C GLN A 66 -3.16 19.14 6.12
N GLY A 67 -3.59 17.99 5.61
CA GLY A 67 -3.17 17.53 4.28
C GLY A 67 -3.61 16.11 3.94
N VAL A 68 -2.93 15.57 2.93
CA VAL A 68 -3.09 14.19 2.50
C VAL A 68 -1.81 13.44 2.81
N ARG A 69 -1.94 12.37 3.59
CA ARG A 69 -0.83 11.52 3.99
C ARG A 69 -1.09 10.11 3.53
N TRP A 70 -0.05 9.45 3.04
CA TRP A 70 -0.14 8.02 2.72
C TRP A 70 1.16 7.30 3.02
N GLN A 71 1.05 6.00 3.23
CA GLN A 71 2.18 5.12 3.44
C GLN A 71 2.19 4.04 2.36
N SER A 72 3.33 3.93 1.67
CA SER A 72 3.55 2.93 0.63
C SER A 72 4.95 2.35 0.77
N TRP A 73 5.06 1.03 0.83
CA TRP A 73 6.33 0.30 0.90
C TRP A 73 7.28 0.83 2.00
N GLY A 74 6.74 1.10 3.19
CA GLY A 74 7.50 1.64 4.32
C GLY A 74 7.86 3.13 4.21
N LYS A 75 7.57 3.79 3.07
CA LYS A 75 7.76 5.23 2.90
C LYS A 75 6.47 5.96 3.24
N LYS A 76 6.55 6.85 4.24
CA LYS A 76 5.50 7.80 4.58
C LYS A 76 5.68 9.07 3.74
N THR A 77 4.62 9.51 3.07
CA THR A 77 4.58 10.78 2.35
C THR A 77 3.45 11.62 2.92
N ASP A 78 3.71 12.90 3.15
CA ASP A 78 2.74 13.86 3.66
C ASP A 78 2.79 15.07 2.73
N ILE A 79 1.64 15.48 2.20
CA ILE A 79 1.50 16.66 1.35
C ILE A 79 0.45 17.57 1.99
N PRO A 80 0.83 18.78 2.40
CA PRO A 80 -0.12 19.72 2.96
C PRO A 80 -1.04 20.26 1.87
N TRP A 81 -2.26 20.65 2.24
CA TRP A 81 -3.27 21.08 1.26
C TRP A 81 -2.84 22.25 0.37
N HIS A 82 -1.99 23.15 0.87
CA HIS A 82 -1.52 24.31 0.10
C HIS A 82 -0.57 23.92 -1.05
N ASP A 83 0.11 22.78 -0.91
CA ASP A 83 0.97 22.22 -1.95
C ASP A 83 0.17 21.38 -2.95
N ILE A 84 -1.07 20.99 -2.66
CA ILE A 84 -1.89 20.24 -3.63
C ILE A 84 -2.48 21.23 -4.64
N HIS A 85 -2.15 21.07 -5.92
CA HIS A 85 -2.72 21.86 -7.01
C HIS A 85 -3.88 21.16 -7.70
N LYS A 86 -3.76 19.84 -7.91
CA LYS A 86 -4.73 19.06 -8.68
C LYS A 86 -4.76 17.61 -8.20
N VAL A 87 -5.95 17.02 -8.23
CA VAL A 87 -6.18 15.59 -8.06
C VAL A 87 -6.80 15.01 -9.32
N GLU A 88 -6.29 13.88 -9.80
CA GLU A 88 -6.78 13.17 -10.99
C GLU A 88 -6.76 11.66 -10.74
N LEU A 89 -7.71 10.93 -11.34
CA LEU A 89 -7.61 9.47 -11.46
C LEU A 89 -6.89 9.14 -12.77
N GLY A 90 -5.90 8.26 -12.70
CA GLY A 90 -5.11 7.87 -13.86
C GLY A 90 -4.61 6.44 -13.77
N ILE A 91 -3.74 6.08 -14.72
CA ILE A 91 -3.04 4.79 -14.74
C ILE A 91 -1.54 5.06 -14.64
N PHE A 92 -0.88 4.43 -13.68
CA PHE A 92 0.57 4.49 -13.50
C PHE A 92 1.14 3.07 -13.40
N LYS A 93 2.14 2.76 -14.22
CA LYS A 93 2.79 1.43 -14.28
C LYS A 93 1.79 0.27 -14.30
N LEU A 94 0.73 0.39 -15.11
CA LEU A 94 -0.34 -0.60 -15.30
C LEU A 94 -1.33 -0.76 -14.13
N SER A 95 -1.18 -0.01 -13.03
CA SER A 95 -2.19 0.06 -11.96
C SER A 95 -2.99 1.36 -12.07
N ARG A 96 -4.27 1.33 -11.65
CA ARG A 96 -5.02 2.57 -11.44
C ARG A 96 -4.40 3.29 -10.25
N SER A 97 -4.26 4.61 -10.35
CA SER A 97 -3.61 5.45 -9.33
C SER A 97 -4.33 6.78 -9.16
N ILE A 98 -4.33 7.31 -7.94
CA ILE A 98 -4.65 8.72 -7.69
C ILE A 98 -3.39 9.55 -7.92
N LEU A 99 -3.47 10.55 -8.79
CA LEU A 99 -2.41 11.48 -9.09
C LEU A 99 -2.65 12.78 -8.32
N LEU A 100 -1.73 13.15 -7.44
CA LEU A 100 -1.65 14.47 -6.82
C LEU A 100 -0.53 15.27 -7.47
N ARG A 101 -0.82 16.48 -7.92
CA ARG A 101 0.19 17.42 -8.45
C ARG A 101 0.54 18.44 -7.39
N ASP A 102 1.83 18.52 -7.08
CA ASP A 102 2.40 19.50 -6.18
C ASP A 102 2.49 20.87 -6.90
N ARG A 103 1.98 21.91 -6.26
CA ARG A 103 1.96 23.31 -6.71
C ARG A 103 3.35 23.92 -6.68
N THR A 104 4.10 23.64 -5.63
CA THR A 104 5.37 24.28 -5.30
C THR A 104 6.51 23.64 -6.10
N THR A 105 6.53 22.31 -6.17
CA THR A 105 7.61 21.57 -6.84
C THR A 105 7.25 21.15 -8.28
N GLY A 106 5.96 21.16 -8.64
CA GLY A 106 5.48 20.58 -9.89
C GLY A 106 5.52 19.04 -9.90
N ALA A 107 5.92 18.40 -8.79
CA ALA A 107 6.04 16.96 -8.71
C ALA A 107 4.67 16.26 -8.83
N ALA A 108 4.69 15.11 -9.49
CA ALA A 108 3.54 14.22 -9.59
C ALA A 108 3.70 13.09 -8.56
N HIS A 109 2.76 13.02 -7.62
CA HIS A 109 2.69 11.96 -6.62
C HIS A 109 1.60 10.96 -7.01
N TYR A 110 2.00 9.70 -7.18
CA TYR A 110 1.10 8.61 -7.53
C TYR A 110 0.81 7.79 -6.28
N ILE A 111 -0.46 7.71 -5.92
CA ILE A 111 -0.95 6.84 -4.86
C ILE A 111 -1.57 5.62 -5.52
N ASP A 112 -0.96 4.46 -5.31
CA ASP A 112 -1.41 3.20 -5.89
C ASP A 112 -2.68 2.71 -5.19
N ILE A 113 -3.72 2.43 -5.98
CA ILE A 113 -5.03 1.99 -5.48
C ILE A 113 -4.94 0.58 -4.89
N SER A 114 -3.98 -0.24 -5.34
CA SER A 114 -3.75 -1.58 -4.77
C SER A 114 -3.46 -1.55 -3.26
N THR A 115 -3.04 -0.41 -2.74
CA THR A 115 -2.71 -0.19 -1.32
C THR A 115 -3.87 0.42 -0.52
N MET A 116 -5.03 0.64 -1.15
CA MET A 116 -6.20 1.27 -0.53
C MET A 116 -7.26 0.24 -0.17
N GLY A 117 -7.85 0.37 1.02
CA GLY A 117 -9.03 -0.41 1.43
C GLY A 117 -10.37 0.18 0.99
N SER A 118 -10.37 1.38 0.41
CA SER A 118 -11.58 2.16 0.06
C SER A 118 -11.65 2.42 -1.44
N ASP A 119 -12.85 2.81 -1.93
CA ASP A 119 -13.03 3.18 -3.34
C ASP A 119 -12.18 4.42 -3.69
N PRO A 120 -11.24 4.29 -4.65
CA PRO A 120 -10.36 5.39 -5.03
C PRO A 120 -11.10 6.58 -5.66
N THR A 121 -12.27 6.33 -6.24
CA THR A 121 -13.12 7.38 -6.82
C THR A 121 -13.62 8.30 -5.74
N ILE A 122 -14.15 7.73 -4.66
CA ILE A 122 -14.62 8.47 -3.49
C ILE A 122 -13.47 9.22 -2.81
N ILE A 123 -12.29 8.61 -2.72
CA ILE A 123 -11.09 9.28 -2.18
C ILE A 123 -10.72 10.50 -3.05
N ALA A 124 -10.67 10.33 -4.38
CA ALA A 124 -10.33 11.42 -5.28
C ALA A 124 -11.37 12.55 -5.24
N GLU A 125 -12.66 12.22 -5.15
CA GLU A 125 -13.74 13.19 -4.98
C GLU A 125 -13.65 13.93 -3.65
N THR A 126 -13.38 13.22 -2.55
CA THR A 126 -13.14 13.81 -1.23
C THR A 126 -11.99 14.81 -1.27
N ILE A 127 -10.84 14.41 -1.84
CA ILE A 127 -9.68 15.30 -1.97
C ILE A 127 -10.04 16.52 -2.84
N ALA A 128 -10.75 16.32 -3.96
CA ALA A 128 -11.16 17.41 -4.83
C ALA A 128 -12.11 18.40 -4.12
N TYR A 129 -13.04 17.90 -3.31
CA TYR A 129 -13.99 18.72 -2.54
C TYR A 129 -13.25 19.62 -1.54
N PHE A 130 -12.41 19.06 -0.67
CA PHE A 130 -11.69 19.82 0.35
C PHE A 130 -10.54 20.68 -0.20
N LEU A 131 -10.10 20.38 -1.41
CA LEU A 131 -9.22 21.27 -2.18
C LEU A 131 -9.98 22.53 -2.63
N ALA A 132 -11.22 22.39 -3.09
CA ALA A 132 -12.08 23.48 -3.53
C ALA A 132 -12.72 24.26 -2.36
N HIS A 133 -12.93 23.62 -1.20
CA HIS A 133 -13.57 24.20 -0.02
C HIS A 133 -12.64 24.20 1.21
N PRO A 134 -11.62 25.08 1.27
CA PRO A 134 -10.68 25.11 2.39
C PRO A 134 -11.32 25.36 3.76
N LYS A 135 -12.48 26.02 3.80
CA LYS A 135 -13.22 26.34 5.03
C LYS A 135 -13.84 25.11 5.69
N ASP A 136 -14.08 24.05 4.91
CA ASP A 136 -14.77 22.86 5.40
C ASP A 136 -13.79 21.82 5.93
N ARG A 137 -12.48 22.06 5.85
CA ARG A 137 -11.44 21.07 6.19
C ARG A 137 -11.50 20.61 7.65
N ASP A 138 -12.03 21.42 8.56
CA ASP A 138 -12.21 21.02 9.95
C ASP A 138 -13.23 19.87 10.08
N ALA A 139 -14.15 19.74 9.11
CA ALA A 139 -15.07 18.60 9.05
C ALA A 139 -14.35 17.25 8.82
N LEU A 140 -13.09 17.25 8.37
CA LEU A 140 -12.28 16.03 8.22
C LEU A 140 -11.93 15.37 9.57
N GLU A 141 -12.08 16.08 10.70
CA GLU A 141 -11.95 15.48 12.03
C GLU A 141 -13.07 14.49 12.35
N ASP A 142 -14.24 14.66 11.73
CA ASP A 142 -15.37 13.74 11.81
C ASP A 142 -15.64 13.06 10.45
N PRO A 143 -15.25 11.79 10.28
CA PRO A 143 -15.41 11.06 9.03
C PRO A 143 -16.85 11.04 8.49
N LEU A 144 -17.86 11.04 9.37
CA LEU A 144 -19.27 11.01 8.95
C LEU A 144 -19.70 12.34 8.35
N THR A 145 -19.35 13.45 9.01
CA THR A 145 -19.63 14.80 8.52
C THR A 145 -18.86 15.10 7.24
N ALA A 146 -17.60 14.69 7.14
CA ALA A 146 -16.82 14.84 5.90
C ALA A 146 -17.46 14.10 4.72
N LEU A 147 -17.95 12.88 4.95
CA LEU A 147 -18.55 12.07 3.90
C LEU A 147 -19.89 12.65 3.42
N SER A 148 -20.72 13.20 4.30
CA SER A 148 -22.00 13.81 3.90
C SER A 148 -21.81 15.00 2.95
N LEU A 149 -20.80 15.84 3.19
CA LEU A 149 -20.50 17.00 2.34
C LEU A 149 -20.11 16.58 0.91
N VAL A 150 -19.32 15.51 0.79
CA VAL A 150 -18.89 14.97 -0.50
C VAL A 150 -20.08 14.36 -1.25
N ILE A 151 -20.91 13.55 -0.56
CA ILE A 151 -22.09 12.90 -1.16
C ILE A 151 -23.10 13.92 -1.68
N GLU A 152 -23.40 14.97 -0.92
CA GLU A 152 -24.31 16.04 -1.34
C GLU A 152 -23.83 16.74 -2.62
N THR A 153 -22.53 16.95 -2.72
CA THR A 153 -21.90 17.56 -3.90
C THR A 153 -21.97 16.65 -5.12
N THR A 154 -21.65 15.36 -4.95
CA THR A 154 -21.71 14.37 -6.05
C THR A 154 -23.14 14.17 -6.55
N LYS A 155 -24.12 14.14 -5.65
CA LYS A 155 -25.55 14.05 -6.02
C LYS A 155 -26.00 15.26 -6.84
N THR A 156 -25.60 16.47 -6.44
CA THR A 156 -25.94 17.71 -7.15
C THR A 156 -25.34 17.74 -8.57
N ARG A 157 -24.13 17.19 -8.74
CA ARG A 157 -23.46 17.11 -10.04
C ARG A 157 -24.19 16.20 -11.02
N GLN A 158 -24.68 15.04 -10.56
CA GLN A 158 -25.35 14.07 -11.44
C GLN A 158 -26.70 14.59 -11.97
N VAL A 159 -27.45 15.33 -11.17
CA VAL A 159 -28.75 15.90 -11.57
C VAL A 159 -28.60 16.90 -12.71
N SER A 160 -27.49 17.61 -12.80
CA SER A 160 -27.25 18.64 -13.83
C SER A 160 -26.87 18.09 -15.22
N THR A 161 -26.68 16.77 -15.35
CA THR A 161 -26.27 16.10 -16.59
C THR A 161 -27.40 15.33 -17.28
N THR A 162 -28.64 15.49 -16.81
CA THR A 162 -29.86 14.87 -17.38
C THR A 162 -30.75 15.94 -17.98
#